data_AF-A0A542AQP3-F1
#
_entry.id   AF-A0A542AQP3-F1
#
_cell.length_a   1.000
_cell.length_b   1.000
_cell.length_c   1.000
_cell.angle_alpha   90.00
_cell.angle_beta   90.00
_cell.angle_gamma   90.00
#
_symmetry.space_group_name_H-M   'P 1'
#
loop_
_entity.id
_entity.type
_entity.pdbx_description
1 polymer ?
#
loop_
_entity_poly.entity_id
_entity_poly.type
_entity_poly.pdbx_seq_one_letter_code
_entity_poly.pdbx_strand_id
1 'polypeptide(L)'
;MRYQYTAVDHRNKKSRGFLNADSKADAIARLQSEGLTALSLTGGEGKAEAEPTSIWEMEITGSDIHKAKIKKKKLLTIMNQMGIMMKAGVSLSMAMEVLISGEKDKKVKRILEEMNRDLYTGIPISEAMSKFRAFPKIITNIIQSGETDGRLDTAFERCAKILDKEIVLTAKLKGATGYPIFLLCLTLLLMIVMNVFVLPNFANIFQEFNTDLPAITRFVMSFSSFMMTRWYLILLVVFVLVFSFMILKKKSAPFSTAVDRLILRIPAVGPLLRQSYIARLCRIMSSLVESGVDIVKSLEISRDVIPNRFMKEQLTQIISEVKFGSAINASMAKFPIFDALLVSMIKVGEESGMLFETLDKMASMYEEETDEATKRLTSALEPAMTIIIAVIVGTVVISIVIPMFSMYSVISGG
;
A
#
# COMPACT_ATOMS: atom_id res chain seq x y z
N MET A 1 18.02 4.80 -50.73
CA MET A 1 18.02 3.89 -49.55
C MET A 1 17.02 4.39 -48.51
N ARG A 2 16.39 3.49 -47.73
CA ARG A 2 15.43 3.90 -46.68
C ARG A 2 16.15 4.04 -45.34
N TYR A 3 16.11 5.24 -44.77
CA TYR A 3 16.69 5.55 -43.47
C TYR A 3 15.58 5.77 -42.45
N GLN A 4 15.71 5.15 -41.27
CA GLN A 4 14.89 5.51 -40.13
C GLN A 4 15.57 6.65 -39.37
N TYR A 5 14.84 7.74 -39.12
CA TYR A 5 15.37 8.89 -38.39
C TYR A 5 14.60 9.15 -37.10
N THR A 6 15.32 9.60 -36.08
CA THR A 6 14.76 10.37 -34.97
C THR A 6 15.37 11.76 -35.07
N ALA A 7 14.54 12.78 -35.17
CA ALA A 7 14.97 14.17 -35.26
C ALA A 7 14.25 15.04 -34.24
N VAL A 8 14.81 16.21 -33.95
CA VAL A 8 14.20 17.25 -33.11
C VAL A 8 14.02 18.52 -33.89
N ASP A 9 12.86 19.12 -33.73
CA ASP A 9 12.58 20.45 -34.22
C ASP A 9 13.17 21.53 -33.27
N HIS A 10 13.27 22.78 -33.73
CA HIS A 10 13.75 23.94 -32.96
C HIS A 10 13.00 24.18 -31.63
N ARG A 11 11.80 23.60 -31.47
CA ARG A 11 11.00 23.60 -30.23
C ARG A 11 11.23 22.37 -29.34
N ASN A 12 12.29 21.60 -29.58
CA ASN A 12 12.66 20.37 -28.87
C ASN A 12 11.60 19.25 -28.96
N LYS A 13 10.71 19.31 -29.96
CA LYS A 13 9.71 18.28 -30.23
C LYS A 13 10.33 17.17 -31.07
N LYS A 14 10.33 15.94 -30.54
CA LYS A 14 10.89 14.76 -31.21
C LYS A 14 9.94 14.24 -32.27
N SER A 15 10.42 14.06 -33.50
CA SER A 15 9.73 13.39 -34.61
C SER A 15 10.49 12.14 -35.02
N ARG A 16 9.75 11.10 -35.42
CA ARG A 16 10.30 9.83 -35.90
C ARG A 16 9.61 9.44 -37.19
N GLY A 17 10.39 9.04 -38.18
CA GLY A 17 9.88 8.70 -39.50
C GLY A 17 10.88 7.90 -40.33
N PHE A 18 10.46 7.60 -41.56
CA PHE A 18 11.32 7.01 -42.58
C PHE A 18 11.53 8.03 -43.69
N LEU A 19 12.77 8.16 -44.13
CA LEU A 19 13.16 9.03 -45.22
C LEU A 19 13.91 8.21 -46.27
N ASN A 20 13.54 8.38 -47.53
CA ASN A 20 14.32 7.83 -48.64
C ASN A 20 15.35 8.88 -49.07
N ALA A 21 16.63 8.51 -49.02
CA ALA A 21 17.74 9.34 -49.43
C ALA A 21 18.81 8.49 -50.11
N ASP A 22 19.61 9.12 -50.97
CA ASP A 22 20.61 8.40 -51.75
C ASP A 22 21.90 8.16 -50.96
N SER A 23 22.14 8.96 -49.92
CA SER A 23 23.23 8.77 -48.97
C SER A 23 22.84 9.26 -47.57
N LYS A 24 23.62 8.87 -46.55
CA LYS A 24 23.42 9.38 -45.18
C LYS A 24 23.58 10.91 -45.10
N ALA A 25 24.47 11.49 -45.93
CA ALA A 25 24.65 12.93 -46.03
C ALA A 25 23.42 13.62 -46.65
N ASP A 26 22.83 13.02 -47.69
CA ASP A 26 21.59 13.51 -48.31
C ASP A 26 20.38 13.43 -47.35
N ALA A 27 20.31 12.36 -46.52
CA ALA A 27 19.28 12.22 -45.50
C ALA A 27 19.34 13.34 -44.44
N ILE A 28 20.55 13.73 -44.00
CA ILE A 28 20.75 14.81 -43.03
C ILE A 28 20.37 16.16 -43.66
N ALA A 29 20.80 16.41 -44.90
CA ALA A 29 20.50 17.66 -45.60
C ALA A 29 18.99 17.88 -45.80
N ARG A 30 18.25 16.83 -46.15
CA ARG A 30 16.78 16.89 -46.27
C ARG A 30 16.10 17.16 -44.93
N LEU A 31 16.51 16.48 -43.85
CA LEU A 31 15.97 16.74 -42.52
C LEU A 31 16.23 18.18 -42.07
N GLN A 32 17.42 18.70 -42.34
CA GLN A 32 17.75 20.10 -42.06
C GLN A 32 16.90 21.07 -42.88
N SER A 33 16.60 20.77 -44.15
CA SER A 33 15.70 21.58 -44.99
C SER A 33 14.25 21.60 -44.48
N GLU A 34 13.83 20.56 -43.75
CA GLU A 34 12.53 20.48 -43.06
C GLU A 34 12.56 21.12 -41.65
N GLY A 35 13.67 21.75 -41.25
CA GLY A 35 13.84 22.36 -39.93
C GLY A 35 14.12 21.35 -38.80
N LEU A 36 14.41 20.10 -39.14
CA LEU A 36 14.62 18.99 -38.21
C LEU A 36 16.12 18.67 -38.06
N THR A 37 16.61 18.61 -36.82
CA THR A 37 17.99 18.18 -36.52
C THR A 37 18.01 16.70 -36.17
N ALA A 38 18.74 15.89 -36.94
CA ALA A 38 18.80 14.44 -36.74
C ALA A 38 19.59 14.06 -35.47
N LEU A 39 18.96 13.29 -34.57
CA LEU A 39 19.59 12.71 -33.37
C LEU A 39 20.10 11.29 -33.63
N SER A 40 19.41 10.52 -34.47
CA SER A 40 19.82 9.18 -34.88
C SER A 40 19.34 8.89 -36.29
N LEU A 41 20.22 8.39 -37.15
CA LEU A 41 19.92 7.95 -38.51
C LEU A 41 20.46 6.52 -38.68
N THR A 42 19.55 5.58 -38.88
CA THR A 42 19.87 4.14 -39.02
C THR A 42 19.35 3.65 -40.36
N GLY A 43 20.27 3.17 -41.21
CA GLY A 43 20.02 2.74 -42.59
C GLY A 43 21.27 3.00 -43.44
N GLY A 44 21.45 2.24 -44.52
CA GLY A 44 22.65 2.24 -45.36
C GLY A 44 23.12 0.82 -45.63
N GLU A 45 23.44 0.52 -46.89
CA GLU A 45 23.66 -0.83 -47.43
C GLU A 45 24.66 -1.67 -46.62
N GLY A 46 24.22 -2.86 -46.20
CA GLY A 46 25.07 -3.89 -45.60
C GLY A 46 24.43 -4.63 -44.43
N LYS A 47 23.68 -5.70 -44.75
CA LYS A 47 23.30 -6.83 -43.88
C LYS A 47 22.78 -6.52 -42.47
N ALA A 48 21.46 -6.62 -42.30
CA ALA A 48 20.82 -7.65 -41.47
C ALA A 48 19.30 -7.43 -41.56
N GLU A 49 18.59 -8.45 -42.04
CA GLU A 49 17.16 -8.62 -41.72
C GLU A 49 17.05 -8.75 -40.20
N ALA A 50 16.90 -7.62 -39.52
CA ALA A 50 16.36 -7.61 -38.18
C ALA A 50 14.84 -7.78 -38.34
N GLU A 51 14.35 -8.96 -37.94
CA GLU A 51 12.93 -9.21 -37.75
C GLU A 51 12.29 -8.04 -37.00
N PRO A 52 11.04 -7.66 -37.33
CA PRO A 52 10.39 -6.53 -36.69
C PRO A 52 10.13 -6.90 -35.23
N THR A 53 11.03 -6.52 -34.33
CA THR A 53 10.77 -6.59 -32.88
C THR A 53 9.53 -5.77 -32.61
N SER A 54 8.50 -6.49 -32.18
CA SER A 54 7.15 -5.99 -31.94
C SER A 54 7.18 -4.70 -31.12
N ILE A 55 6.39 -3.72 -31.56
CA ILE A 55 6.21 -2.41 -30.92
C ILE A 55 5.85 -2.56 -29.42
N TRP A 56 5.31 -3.71 -29.04
CA TRP A 56 4.96 -4.12 -27.68
C TRP A 56 6.15 -4.50 -26.77
N GLU A 57 7.29 -4.92 -27.32
CA GLU A 57 8.48 -5.22 -26.50
C GLU A 57 9.29 -3.96 -26.16
N MET A 58 9.16 -2.91 -26.97
CA MET A 58 9.88 -1.65 -26.80
C MET A 58 9.31 -0.77 -25.68
N GLU A 59 8.03 -0.95 -25.32
CA GLU A 59 7.44 -0.29 -24.14
C GLU A 59 7.95 -0.86 -22.81
N ILE A 60 8.50 -2.08 -22.79
CA ILE A 60 9.03 -2.71 -21.56
C ILE A 60 10.46 -2.22 -21.25
N THR A 61 11.17 -1.64 -22.20
CA THR A 61 12.51 -1.06 -22.00
C THR A 61 12.49 0.41 -21.56
N GLY A 62 11.34 1.09 -21.65
CA GLY A 62 11.23 2.52 -21.34
C GLY A 62 10.79 2.87 -19.91
N SER A 63 10.37 1.88 -19.10
CA SER A 63 10.04 2.12 -17.70
C SER A 63 11.32 2.16 -16.88
N ASP A 64 11.63 3.31 -16.29
CA ASP A 64 12.70 3.50 -15.31
C ASP A 64 12.62 2.41 -14.20
N ILE A 65 13.52 1.44 -14.27
CA ILE A 65 13.55 0.27 -13.38
C ILE A 65 13.81 0.67 -11.93
N HIS A 66 14.47 1.81 -11.69
CA HIS A 66 14.68 2.39 -10.37
C HIS A 66 13.38 2.78 -9.67
N LYS A 67 12.34 3.10 -10.43
CA LYS A 67 11.01 3.46 -9.89
C LYS A 67 10.08 2.26 -9.76
N ALA A 68 10.49 1.08 -10.21
CA ALA A 68 9.68 -0.13 -10.14
C ALA A 68 9.39 -0.51 -8.68
N LYS A 69 8.17 -0.99 -8.45
CA LYS A 69 7.75 -1.55 -7.15
C LYS A 69 7.60 -3.06 -7.30
N ILE A 70 8.04 -3.79 -6.27
CA ILE A 70 7.87 -5.24 -6.19
C ILE A 70 6.85 -5.61 -5.12
N LYS A 71 6.16 -6.74 -5.30
CA LYS A 71 5.21 -7.24 -4.31
C LYS A 71 5.97 -7.62 -3.03
N LYS A 72 5.43 -7.30 -1.85
CA LYS A 72 6.07 -7.63 -0.55
C LYS A 72 6.42 -9.11 -0.40
N LYS A 73 5.54 -10.02 -0.86
CA LYS A 73 5.81 -11.46 -0.87
C LYS A 73 7.05 -11.83 -1.68
N LYS A 74 7.28 -11.15 -2.81
CA LYS A 74 8.43 -11.40 -3.68
C LYS A 74 9.72 -10.91 -3.01
N LEU A 75 9.68 -9.72 -2.42
CA LEU A 75 10.77 -9.19 -1.62
C LEU A 75 11.11 -10.10 -0.43
N LEU A 76 10.11 -10.64 0.27
CA LEU A 76 10.30 -11.62 1.34
C LEU A 76 11.03 -12.87 0.83
N THR A 77 10.63 -13.42 -0.33
CA THR A 77 11.31 -14.57 -0.93
C THR A 77 12.79 -14.28 -1.21
N ILE A 78 13.10 -13.11 -1.78
CA ILE A 78 14.48 -12.69 -2.06
C ILE A 78 15.28 -12.60 -0.75
N MET A 79 14.76 -11.91 0.27
CA MET A 79 15.46 -11.78 1.56
C MET A 79 15.69 -13.14 2.23
N ASN A 80 14.71 -14.04 2.21
CA ASN A 80 14.86 -15.40 2.75
C ASN A 80 15.92 -16.21 2.01
N GLN A 81 15.89 -16.21 0.68
CA GLN A 81 16.85 -16.95 -0.14
C GLN A 81 18.27 -16.43 0.07
N MET A 82 18.46 -15.11 0.10
CA MET A 82 19.74 -14.50 0.46
C MET A 82 20.20 -14.91 1.86
N GLY A 83 19.34 -14.80 2.87
CA GLY A 83 19.68 -15.18 4.24
C GLY A 83 20.11 -16.63 4.37
N ILE A 84 19.40 -17.56 3.72
CA ILE A 84 19.74 -18.99 3.69
C ILE A 84 21.11 -19.22 3.04
N MET A 85 21.36 -18.61 1.88
CA MET A 85 22.62 -18.78 1.15
C MET A 85 23.81 -18.17 1.90
N MET A 86 23.65 -16.96 2.44
CA MET A 86 24.71 -16.30 3.22
C MET A 86 25.03 -17.10 4.50
N LYS A 87 24.01 -17.62 5.19
CA LYS A 87 24.18 -18.48 6.37
C LYS A 87 24.87 -19.81 6.05
N ALA A 88 24.67 -20.32 4.83
CA ALA A 88 25.37 -21.49 4.31
C ALA A 88 26.80 -21.19 3.82
N GLY A 89 27.28 -19.95 3.94
CA GLY A 89 28.63 -19.54 3.52
C GLY A 89 28.79 -19.33 2.02
N VAL A 90 27.69 -19.26 1.25
CA VAL A 90 27.73 -18.93 -0.17
C VAL A 90 28.14 -17.47 -0.33
N SER A 91 29.02 -17.16 -1.30
CA SER A 91 29.41 -15.78 -1.58
C SER A 91 28.23 -14.95 -2.08
N LEU A 92 28.24 -13.65 -1.77
CA LEU A 92 27.19 -12.71 -2.18
C LEU A 92 26.95 -12.70 -3.70
N SER A 93 28.02 -12.72 -4.49
CA SER A 93 27.96 -12.76 -5.96
C SER A 93 27.30 -14.04 -6.47
N MET A 94 27.67 -15.20 -5.93
CA MET A 94 27.07 -16.49 -6.31
C MET A 94 25.59 -16.56 -5.91
N ALA A 95 25.24 -16.05 -4.73
CA ALA A 95 23.85 -15.97 -4.30
C ALA A 95 23.00 -15.08 -5.23
N MET A 96 23.55 -13.96 -5.71
CA MET A 96 22.90 -13.11 -6.70
C MET A 96 22.70 -13.82 -8.05
N GLU A 97 23.69 -14.55 -8.55
CA GLU A 97 23.57 -15.36 -9.77
C GLU A 97 22.47 -16.42 -9.66
N VAL A 98 22.39 -17.11 -8.51
CA VAL A 98 21.35 -18.11 -8.23
C VAL A 98 19.96 -17.44 -8.23
N LEU A 99 19.82 -16.29 -7.59
CA LEU A 99 18.57 -15.52 -7.62
C LEU A 99 18.16 -15.09 -9.02
N ILE A 100 19.09 -14.53 -9.80
CA ILE A 100 18.86 -14.06 -11.17
C ILE A 100 18.41 -15.23 -12.06
N SER A 101 19.07 -16.38 -11.93
CA SER A 101 18.77 -17.58 -12.71
C SER A 101 17.41 -18.17 -12.37
N GLY A 102 17.01 -18.12 -11.10
CA GLY A 102 15.71 -18.58 -10.62
C GLY A 102 14.54 -17.59 -10.80
N GLU A 103 14.82 -16.34 -11.19
CA GLU A 103 13.81 -15.28 -11.25
C GLU A 103 12.98 -15.32 -12.55
N LYS A 104 11.66 -15.46 -12.40
CA LYS A 104 10.69 -15.51 -13.51
C LYS A 104 10.15 -14.12 -13.88
N ASP A 105 10.08 -13.19 -12.92
CA ASP A 105 9.58 -11.84 -13.16
C ASP A 105 10.66 -11.01 -13.85
N LYS A 106 10.46 -10.71 -15.14
CA LYS A 106 11.40 -9.93 -15.97
C LYS A 106 11.81 -8.60 -15.33
N LYS A 107 10.91 -7.94 -14.57
CA LYS A 107 11.21 -6.66 -13.91
C LYS A 107 12.16 -6.86 -12.73
N VAL A 108 11.88 -7.87 -11.90
CA VAL A 108 12.72 -8.21 -10.74
C VAL A 108 14.09 -8.70 -11.22
N LYS A 109 14.12 -9.54 -12.25
CA LYS A 109 15.36 -10.05 -12.83
C LYS A 109 16.29 -8.93 -13.28
N ARG A 110 15.77 -7.93 -14.01
CA ARG A 110 16.57 -6.75 -14.41
C ARG A 110 17.13 -5.95 -13.24
N ILE A 111 16.35 -5.78 -12.17
CA ILE A 111 16.82 -5.11 -10.94
C ILE A 111 18.00 -5.89 -10.34
N LEU A 112 17.84 -7.22 -10.20
CA LEU A 112 18.88 -8.09 -9.65
C LEU A 112 20.13 -8.12 -10.54
N GLU A 113 19.98 -8.15 -11.86
CA GLU A 113 21.09 -8.08 -12.83
C GLU A 113 21.88 -6.77 -12.69
N GLU A 114 21.21 -5.65 -12.49
CA GLU A 114 21.87 -4.36 -12.28
C GLU A 114 22.59 -4.30 -10.93
N MET A 115 21.94 -4.76 -9.86
CA MET A 115 22.60 -4.89 -8.56
C MET A 115 23.83 -5.81 -8.62
N ASN A 116 23.75 -6.91 -9.38
CA ASN A 116 24.90 -7.81 -9.54
C ASN A 116 26.05 -7.15 -10.31
N ARG A 117 25.75 -6.33 -11.33
CA ARG A 117 26.78 -5.52 -12.01
C ARG A 117 27.44 -4.52 -11.06
N ASP A 118 26.63 -3.83 -10.24
CA ASP A 118 27.13 -2.90 -9.22
C ASP A 118 28.10 -3.60 -8.26
N LEU A 119 27.75 -4.81 -7.80
CA LEU A 119 28.64 -5.62 -6.95
C LEU A 119 29.96 -5.97 -7.63
N TYR A 120 29.96 -6.35 -8.90
CA TYR A 120 31.21 -6.61 -9.65
C TYR A 120 32.08 -5.36 -9.79
N THR A 121 31.48 -4.18 -9.79
CA THR A 121 32.21 -2.90 -9.80
C THR A 121 32.69 -2.45 -8.41
N GLY A 122 32.41 -3.25 -7.36
CA GLY A 122 32.82 -2.97 -5.99
C GLY A 122 31.86 -2.05 -5.22
N ILE A 123 30.66 -1.80 -5.75
CA ILE A 123 29.63 -1.02 -5.04
C ILE A 123 29.00 -1.93 -3.96
N PRO A 124 28.90 -1.46 -2.71
CA PRO A 124 28.23 -2.20 -1.62
C PRO A 124 26.79 -2.61 -1.97
N ILE A 125 26.34 -3.78 -1.48
CA ILE A 125 24.97 -4.29 -1.75
C ILE A 125 23.91 -3.34 -1.23
N SER A 126 24.15 -2.74 -0.05
CA SER A 126 23.23 -1.78 0.55
C SER A 126 23.03 -0.54 -0.32
N GLU A 127 24.10 -0.05 -0.94
CA GLU A 127 24.07 1.08 -1.86
C GLU A 127 23.38 0.70 -3.17
N ALA A 128 23.71 -0.46 -3.76
CA ALA A 128 23.06 -0.97 -4.96
C ALA A 128 21.54 -1.12 -4.77
N MET A 129 21.10 -1.65 -3.62
CA MET A 129 19.67 -1.75 -3.27
C MET A 129 19.00 -0.37 -3.14
N SER A 130 19.71 0.63 -2.60
CA SER A 130 19.16 1.96 -2.35
C SER A 130 18.74 2.71 -3.63
N LYS A 131 19.32 2.35 -4.77
CA LYS A 131 18.99 2.90 -6.10
C LYS A 131 17.55 2.55 -6.51
N PHE A 132 16.96 1.48 -5.98
CA PHE A 132 15.64 1.01 -6.39
C PHE A 132 14.57 1.26 -5.34
N ARG A 133 13.43 1.82 -5.78
CA ARG A 133 12.21 1.94 -4.98
C ARG A 133 11.62 0.60 -4.54
N ALA A 134 12.09 -0.50 -5.13
CA ALA A 134 11.76 -1.87 -4.76
C ALA A 134 12.16 -2.20 -3.31
N PHE A 135 13.23 -1.58 -2.80
CA PHE A 135 13.76 -1.83 -1.47
C PHE A 135 13.43 -0.65 -0.53
N PRO A 136 12.59 -0.85 0.49
CA PRO A 136 12.34 0.16 1.51
C PRO A 136 13.63 0.53 2.26
N LYS A 137 13.77 1.81 2.66
CA LYS A 137 14.94 2.31 3.40
C LYS A 137 15.32 1.47 4.62
N ILE A 138 14.34 0.92 5.33
CA ILE A 138 14.60 0.05 6.49
C ILE A 138 15.41 -1.19 6.11
N ILE A 139 15.09 -1.81 4.97
CA ILE A 139 15.83 -2.98 4.49
C ILE A 139 17.24 -2.56 4.12
N THR A 140 17.39 -1.48 3.33
CA THR A 140 18.72 -1.04 2.90
C THR A 140 19.62 -0.68 4.08
N ASN A 141 19.07 -0.07 5.14
CA ASN A 141 19.85 0.29 6.32
C ASN A 141 20.25 -0.93 7.17
N ILE A 142 19.36 -1.93 7.32
CA ILE A 142 19.70 -3.18 8.02
C ILE A 142 20.79 -3.93 7.24
N ILE A 143 20.67 -4.00 5.91
CA ILE A 143 21.69 -4.61 5.05
C ILE A 143 22.99 -3.83 5.13
N GLN A 144 22.97 -2.49 5.14
CA GLN A 144 24.17 -1.66 5.29
C GLN A 144 24.92 -1.95 6.60
N SER A 145 24.18 -2.08 7.70
CA SER A 145 24.78 -2.44 8.99
C SER A 145 25.40 -3.83 8.94
N GLY A 146 24.67 -4.81 8.41
CA GLY A 146 25.19 -6.17 8.23
C GLY A 146 26.38 -6.25 7.29
N GLU A 147 26.44 -5.40 6.28
CA GLU A 147 27.58 -5.29 5.36
C GLU A 147 28.82 -4.73 6.06
N THR A 148 28.63 -3.70 6.90
CA THR A 148 29.71 -3.07 7.67
C THR A 148 30.27 -4.04 8.72
N ASP A 149 29.40 -4.80 9.38
CA ASP A 149 29.77 -5.74 10.44
C ASP A 149 30.18 -7.14 9.91
N GLY A 150 30.10 -7.37 8.60
CA GLY A 150 30.36 -8.67 7.98
C GLY A 150 29.32 -9.75 8.31
N ARG A 151 28.12 -9.38 8.73
CA ARG A 151 27.01 -10.26 9.16
C ARG A 151 25.79 -10.16 8.26
N LEU A 152 26.02 -10.21 6.94
CA LEU A 152 24.96 -10.15 5.93
C LEU A 152 23.92 -11.27 6.09
N ASP A 153 24.33 -12.44 6.55
CA ASP A 153 23.46 -13.58 6.89
C ASP A 153 22.36 -13.17 7.88
N THR A 154 22.75 -12.57 9.00
CA THR A 154 21.81 -12.11 10.03
C THR A 154 20.96 -10.95 9.55
N ALA A 155 21.51 -10.04 8.75
CA ALA A 155 20.81 -8.89 8.21
C ALA A 155 19.68 -9.29 7.25
N PHE A 156 19.94 -10.22 6.33
CA PHE A 156 18.91 -10.76 5.43
C PHE A 156 17.84 -11.54 6.22
N GLU A 157 18.22 -12.34 7.22
CA GLU A 157 17.27 -13.06 8.08
C GLU A 157 16.34 -12.10 8.85
N ARG A 158 16.89 -11.01 9.40
CA ARG A 158 16.10 -9.95 10.08
C ARG A 158 15.15 -9.24 9.11
N CYS A 159 15.62 -8.87 7.92
CA CYS A 159 14.77 -8.25 6.90
C CYS A 159 13.59 -9.15 6.51
N ALA A 160 13.83 -10.46 6.36
CA ALA A 160 12.79 -11.43 6.08
C ALA A 160 11.74 -11.51 7.21
N LYS A 161 12.18 -11.58 8.48
CA LYS A 161 11.26 -11.60 9.63
C LYS A 161 10.37 -10.36 9.68
N ILE A 162 10.92 -9.17 9.42
CA ILE A 162 10.15 -7.91 9.37
C ILE A 162 9.07 -7.96 8.27
N LEU A 163 9.44 -8.42 7.08
CA LEU A 163 8.52 -8.52 5.94
C LEU A 163 7.42 -9.56 6.17
N ASP A 164 7.76 -10.71 6.76
CA ASP A 164 6.81 -11.78 7.05
C ASP A 164 5.73 -11.30 8.03
N LYS A 165 6.14 -10.70 9.15
CA LYS A 165 5.22 -10.10 10.13
C LYS A 165 4.29 -9.07 9.49
N GLU A 166 4.84 -8.22 8.61
CA GLU A 166 4.04 -7.21 7.91
C GLU A 166 3.03 -7.83 6.92
N ILE A 167 3.41 -8.89 6.21
CA ILE A 167 2.54 -9.62 5.28
C ILE A 167 1.42 -10.32 6.04
N VAL A 168 1.74 -11.01 7.14
CA VAL A 168 0.75 -11.69 8.00
C VAL A 168 -0.25 -10.69 8.56
N LEU A 169 0.21 -9.56 9.09
CA LEU A 169 -0.67 -8.51 9.61
C LEU A 169 -1.60 -7.97 8.52
N THR A 170 -1.04 -7.64 7.34
CA THR A 170 -1.84 -7.13 6.21
C THR A 170 -2.85 -8.18 5.73
N ALA A 171 -2.48 -9.46 5.74
CA ALA A 171 -3.35 -10.56 5.35
C ALA A 171 -4.50 -10.75 6.36
N LYS A 172 -4.22 -10.68 7.67
CA LYS A 172 -5.26 -10.72 8.73
C LYS A 172 -6.25 -9.57 8.56
N LEU A 173 -5.76 -8.35 8.37
CA LEU A 173 -6.60 -7.17 8.15
C LEU A 173 -7.47 -7.30 6.90
N LYS A 174 -6.92 -7.84 5.80
CA LYS A 174 -7.71 -8.09 4.58
C LYS A 174 -8.70 -9.23 4.77
N GLY A 175 -8.29 -10.32 5.43
CA GLY A 175 -9.13 -11.48 5.70
C GLY A 175 -10.38 -11.13 6.50
N ALA A 176 -10.24 -10.25 7.51
CA ALA A 176 -11.34 -9.78 8.34
C ALA A 176 -12.45 -9.04 7.56
N THR A 177 -12.18 -8.57 6.33
CA THR A 177 -13.18 -7.86 5.50
C THR A 177 -14.05 -8.77 4.64
N GLY A 178 -13.65 -10.02 4.42
CA GLY A 178 -14.35 -10.93 3.50
C GLY A 178 -15.76 -11.28 3.96
N TYR A 179 -15.92 -11.61 5.24
CA TYR A 179 -17.22 -11.98 5.81
C TYR A 179 -18.23 -10.81 5.81
N PRO A 180 -17.88 -9.59 6.28
CA PRO A 180 -18.76 -8.42 6.15
C PRO A 180 -19.19 -8.14 4.71
N ILE A 181 -18.28 -8.24 3.74
CA ILE A 181 -18.59 -8.00 2.32
C ILE A 181 -19.57 -9.06 1.81
N PHE A 182 -19.33 -10.34 2.09
CA PHE A 182 -20.21 -11.44 1.68
C PHE A 182 -21.64 -11.23 2.20
N LEU A 183 -21.78 -10.93 3.50
CA LEU A 183 -23.09 -10.70 4.10
C LEU A 183 -23.79 -9.47 3.52
N LEU A 184 -23.07 -8.36 3.32
CA LEU A 184 -23.64 -7.16 2.68
C LEU A 184 -24.12 -7.45 1.26
N CYS A 185 -23.35 -8.21 0.48
CA CYS A 185 -23.76 -8.65 -0.85
C CYS A 185 -25.04 -9.52 -0.79
N LEU A 186 -25.12 -10.45 0.16
CA LEU A 186 -26.30 -11.28 0.36
C LEU A 186 -27.53 -10.45 0.76
N THR A 187 -27.37 -9.52 1.70
CA THR A 187 -28.46 -8.61 2.12
C THR A 187 -28.91 -7.71 0.98
N LEU A 188 -27.98 -7.18 0.17
CA LEU A 188 -28.31 -6.36 -1.00
C LEU A 188 -29.06 -7.19 -2.06
N LEU A 189 -28.66 -8.44 -2.28
CA LEU A 189 -29.37 -9.36 -3.18
C LEU A 189 -30.81 -9.60 -2.71
N LEU A 190 -31.02 -9.88 -1.43
CA LEU A 190 -32.36 -10.07 -0.87
C LEU A 190 -33.23 -8.81 -1.01
N MET A 191 -32.65 -7.63 -0.77
CA MET A 191 -33.30 -6.34 -1.00
C MET A 191 -33.76 -6.16 -2.45
N ILE A 192 -32.89 -6.49 -3.42
CA ILE A 192 -33.18 -6.41 -4.86
C ILE A 192 -34.35 -7.33 -5.22
N VAL A 193 -34.30 -8.60 -4.79
CA VAL A 193 -35.37 -9.59 -5.04
C VAL A 193 -36.69 -9.11 -4.45
N MET A 194 -36.68 -8.63 -3.21
CA MET A 194 -37.88 -8.11 -2.54
C MET A 194 -38.48 -6.92 -3.30
N ASN A 195 -37.66 -6.03 -3.85
CA ASN A 195 -38.17 -4.87 -4.56
C ASN A 195 -38.68 -5.16 -5.97
N VAL A 196 -38.07 -6.10 -6.69
CA VAL A 196 -38.48 -6.40 -8.07
C VAL A 196 -39.71 -7.30 -8.10
N PHE A 197 -39.82 -8.24 -7.16
CA PHE A 197 -40.87 -9.24 -7.21
C PHE A 197 -41.98 -9.02 -6.18
N VAL A 198 -41.67 -8.61 -4.96
CA VAL A 198 -42.65 -8.62 -3.86
C VAL A 198 -43.38 -7.28 -3.75
N LEU A 199 -42.63 -6.17 -3.66
CA LEU A 199 -43.21 -4.83 -3.49
C LEU A 199 -44.16 -4.38 -4.62
N PRO A 200 -43.91 -4.66 -5.92
CA PRO A 200 -44.81 -4.25 -7.00
C PRO A 200 -46.16 -4.93 -6.93
N ASN A 201 -46.21 -6.19 -6.49
CA ASN A 201 -47.48 -6.90 -6.30
C ASN A 201 -48.34 -6.22 -5.23
N PHE A 202 -47.75 -5.80 -4.11
CA PHE A 202 -48.47 -5.03 -3.09
C PHE A 202 -48.88 -3.64 -3.58
N ALA A 203 -48.03 -2.97 -4.36
CA ALA A 203 -48.36 -1.67 -4.93
C ALA A 203 -49.58 -1.73 -5.86
N ASN A 204 -49.66 -2.76 -6.72
CA ASN A 204 -50.80 -2.97 -7.61
C ASN A 204 -52.10 -3.20 -6.82
N ILE A 205 -52.05 -4.04 -5.78
CA ILE A 205 -53.22 -4.32 -4.93
C ILE A 205 -53.72 -3.04 -4.23
N PHE A 206 -52.82 -2.24 -3.65
CA PHE A 206 -53.21 -1.00 -2.98
C PHE A 206 -53.82 0.04 -3.94
N GLN A 207 -53.37 0.07 -5.20
CA GLN A 207 -53.98 0.88 -6.25
C GLN A 207 -55.40 0.43 -6.59
N GLU A 208 -55.67 -0.88 -6.63
CA GLU A 208 -57.02 -1.43 -6.85
C GLU A 208 -57.99 -1.04 -5.72
N PHE A 209 -57.50 -0.96 -4.47
CA PHE A 209 -58.28 -0.52 -3.31
C PHE A 209 -58.30 1.01 -3.10
N ASN A 210 -57.80 1.82 -4.04
CA ASN A 210 -57.67 3.29 -3.93
C ASN A 210 -57.08 3.77 -2.59
N THR A 211 -56.17 3.00 -2.01
CA THR A 211 -55.59 3.25 -0.69
C THR A 211 -54.10 3.54 -0.82
N ASP A 212 -53.61 4.54 -0.09
CA ASP A 212 -52.21 4.92 -0.10
C ASP A 212 -51.31 3.83 0.52
N LEU A 213 -50.15 3.59 -0.11
CA LEU A 213 -49.10 2.74 0.47
C LEU A 213 -48.56 3.35 1.78
N PRO A 214 -48.35 2.53 2.84
CA PRO A 214 -47.73 2.97 4.08
C PRO A 214 -46.38 3.68 3.89
N ALA A 215 -46.08 4.65 4.75
CA ALA A 215 -44.89 5.50 4.62
C ALA A 215 -43.56 4.70 4.59
N ILE A 216 -43.44 3.65 5.41
CA ILE A 216 -42.25 2.79 5.45
C ILE A 216 -42.08 2.03 4.12
N THR A 217 -43.16 1.49 3.57
CA THR A 217 -43.16 0.80 2.27
C THR A 217 -42.80 1.74 1.13
N ARG A 218 -43.35 2.96 1.14
CA ARG A 218 -43.04 4.03 0.17
C ARG A 218 -41.56 4.45 0.25
N PHE A 219 -41.00 4.55 1.46
CA PHE A 219 -39.59 4.84 1.68
C PHE A 219 -38.69 3.73 1.11
N VAL A 220 -38.99 2.46 1.42
CA VAL A 220 -38.21 1.30 0.91
C VAL A 220 -38.29 1.22 -0.61
N MET A 221 -39.46 1.44 -1.22
CA MET A 221 -39.60 1.49 -2.69
C MET A 221 -38.83 2.65 -3.32
N SER A 222 -38.86 3.83 -2.70
CA SER A 222 -38.13 5.01 -3.19
C SER A 222 -36.62 4.83 -3.09
N PHE A 223 -36.14 4.29 -1.97
CA PHE A 223 -34.73 3.99 -1.76
C PHE A 223 -34.23 2.91 -2.73
N SER A 224 -35.01 1.85 -2.94
CA SER A 224 -34.60 0.78 -3.85
C SER A 224 -34.66 1.18 -5.33
N SER A 225 -35.69 1.92 -5.76
CA SER A 225 -35.75 2.46 -7.13
C SER A 225 -34.59 3.44 -7.39
N PHE A 226 -34.18 4.23 -6.40
CA PHE A 226 -32.95 5.01 -6.48
C PHE A 226 -31.71 4.12 -6.66
N MET A 227 -31.61 3.02 -5.90
CA MET A 227 -30.53 2.03 -5.99
C MET A 227 -30.54 1.20 -7.28
N MET A 228 -31.64 1.10 -8.02
CA MET A 228 -31.69 0.39 -9.32
C MET A 228 -31.54 1.32 -10.52
N THR A 229 -32.22 2.47 -10.51
CA THR A 229 -32.26 3.39 -11.65
C THR A 229 -31.14 4.42 -11.61
N ARG A 230 -30.68 4.83 -10.41
CA ARG A 230 -29.71 5.92 -10.23
C ARG A 230 -28.45 5.52 -9.47
N TRP A 231 -28.13 4.22 -9.41
CA TRP A 231 -26.92 3.71 -8.75
C TRP A 231 -25.62 4.32 -9.28
N TYR A 232 -25.57 4.70 -10.56
CA TYR A 232 -24.41 5.36 -11.16
C TYR A 232 -24.12 6.73 -10.52
N LEU A 233 -25.12 7.43 -9.96
CA LEU A 233 -24.91 8.66 -9.21
C LEU A 233 -24.19 8.39 -7.89
N ILE A 234 -24.51 7.27 -7.23
CA ILE A 234 -23.80 6.85 -6.01
C ILE A 234 -22.34 6.56 -6.35
N LEU A 235 -22.08 5.81 -7.44
CA LEU A 235 -20.71 5.58 -7.89
C LEU A 235 -19.98 6.87 -8.24
N LEU A 236 -20.64 7.83 -8.90
CA LEU A 236 -20.05 9.12 -9.23
C LEU A 236 -19.72 9.92 -7.96
N VAL A 237 -20.62 9.99 -6.99
CA VAL A 237 -20.39 10.68 -5.71
C VAL A 237 -19.26 10.00 -4.93
N VAL A 238 -19.26 8.68 -4.83
CA VAL A 238 -18.18 7.92 -4.18
C VAL A 238 -16.86 8.16 -4.90
N PHE A 239 -16.85 8.14 -6.23
CA PHE A 239 -15.65 8.41 -7.03
C PHE A 239 -15.12 9.83 -6.77
N VAL A 240 -15.99 10.85 -6.81
CA VAL A 240 -15.61 12.25 -6.55
C VAL A 240 -15.08 12.41 -5.11
N LEU A 241 -15.74 11.81 -4.11
CA LEU A 241 -15.31 11.86 -2.72
C LEU A 241 -13.94 11.18 -2.53
N VAL A 242 -13.77 9.97 -3.05
CA VAL A 242 -12.51 9.22 -2.94
C VAL A 242 -11.39 9.96 -3.68
N PHE A 243 -11.65 10.44 -4.89
CA PHE A 243 -10.66 11.16 -5.69
C PHE A 243 -10.26 12.50 -5.06
N SER A 244 -11.24 13.27 -4.60
CA SER A 244 -11.02 14.53 -3.86
C SER A 244 -10.22 14.27 -2.58
N PHE A 245 -10.61 13.27 -1.79
CA PHE A 245 -9.90 12.86 -0.58
C PHE A 245 -8.45 12.44 -0.87
N MET A 246 -8.22 11.65 -1.92
CA MET A 246 -6.87 11.24 -2.34
C MET A 246 -6.01 12.44 -2.75
N ILE A 247 -6.58 13.40 -3.50
CA ILE A 247 -5.88 14.62 -3.91
C ILE A 247 -5.57 15.48 -2.69
N LEU A 248 -6.55 15.74 -1.84
CA LEU A 248 -6.39 16.54 -0.62
C LEU A 248 -5.33 15.94 0.30
N LYS A 249 -5.38 14.62 0.53
CA LYS A 249 -4.38 13.91 1.35
C LYS A 249 -2.97 13.95 0.74
N LYS A 250 -2.85 13.94 -0.59
CA LYS A 250 -1.55 14.01 -1.26
C LYS A 250 -0.99 15.43 -1.31
N LYS A 251 -1.82 16.44 -1.62
CA LYS A 251 -1.39 17.82 -1.88
C LYS A 251 -1.30 18.68 -0.61
N SER A 252 -2.16 18.45 0.38
CA SER A 252 -2.19 19.25 1.60
C SER A 252 -1.57 18.47 2.77
N ALA A 253 -0.38 18.92 3.18
CA ALA A 253 0.28 18.43 4.40
C ALA A 253 -0.61 18.58 5.65
N PRO A 254 -1.19 19.75 5.96
CA PRO A 254 -2.01 19.90 7.17
C PRO A 254 -3.28 19.04 7.12
N PHE A 255 -3.92 18.89 5.95
CA PHE A 255 -5.07 18.00 5.81
C PHE A 255 -4.70 16.54 6.07
N SER A 256 -3.58 16.08 5.49
CA SER A 256 -3.12 14.71 5.72
C SER A 256 -2.78 14.45 7.18
N THR A 257 -2.12 15.39 7.86
CA THR A 257 -1.79 15.26 9.29
C THR A 257 -3.06 15.29 10.14
N ALA A 258 -4.04 16.13 9.82
CA ALA A 258 -5.33 16.19 10.52
C ALA A 258 -6.11 14.88 10.38
N VAL A 259 -6.17 14.31 9.17
CA VAL A 259 -6.78 13.00 8.90
C VAL A 259 -6.07 11.90 9.70
N ASP A 260 -4.75 11.86 9.66
CA ASP A 260 -3.95 10.85 10.37
C ASP A 260 -4.10 10.98 11.90
N ARG A 261 -4.28 12.20 12.42
CA ARG A 261 -4.62 12.46 13.83
C ARG A 261 -6.04 11.99 14.17
N LEU A 262 -7.01 12.23 13.29
CA LEU A 262 -8.40 11.80 13.49
C LEU A 262 -8.51 10.27 13.52
N ILE A 263 -7.81 9.58 12.61
CA ILE A 263 -7.76 8.11 12.57
C ILE A 263 -7.29 7.52 13.91
N LEU A 264 -6.31 8.14 14.56
CA LEU A 264 -5.81 7.71 15.87
C LEU A 264 -6.79 7.98 17.04
N ARG A 265 -7.87 8.72 16.82
CA ARG A 265 -8.94 8.98 17.79
C ARG A 265 -10.17 8.09 17.61
N ILE A 266 -10.26 7.36 16.50
CA ILE A 266 -11.40 6.46 16.26
C ILE A 266 -11.42 5.39 17.37
N PRO A 267 -12.54 5.17 18.06
CA PRO A 267 -12.66 4.13 19.08
C PRO A 267 -12.27 2.76 18.51
N ALA A 268 -11.57 1.97 19.31
CA ALA A 268 -11.08 0.63 19.00
C ALA A 268 -10.00 0.55 17.88
N VAL A 269 -10.12 1.31 16.78
CA VAL A 269 -9.13 1.36 15.69
C VAL A 269 -7.92 2.22 16.04
N GLY A 270 -8.14 3.39 16.64
CA GLY A 270 -7.09 4.35 17.01
C GLY A 270 -6.06 3.78 17.99
N PRO A 271 -6.49 3.17 19.11
CA PRO A 271 -5.60 2.47 20.04
C PRO A 271 -4.81 1.34 19.37
N LEU A 272 -5.46 0.51 18.54
CA LEU A 272 -4.79 -0.56 17.80
C LEU A 272 -3.70 -0.01 16.87
N LEU A 273 -4.01 1.03 16.09
CA LEU A 273 -3.02 1.62 15.19
C LEU A 273 -1.86 2.23 15.96
N ARG A 274 -2.14 2.87 17.10
CA ARG A 274 -1.10 3.41 17.99
C ARG A 274 -0.19 2.30 18.51
N GLN A 275 -0.74 1.23 19.10
CA GLN A 275 0.03 0.07 19.56
C GLN A 275 0.84 -0.55 18.41
N SER A 276 0.24 -0.71 17.23
CA SER A 276 0.91 -1.23 16.04
C SER A 276 2.08 -0.36 15.59
N TYR A 277 1.94 0.97 15.65
CA TYR A 277 3.02 1.89 15.29
C TYR A 277 4.13 1.93 16.35
N ILE A 278 3.78 1.84 17.63
CA ILE A 278 4.75 1.74 18.73
C ILE A 278 5.51 0.42 18.65
N ALA A 279 4.83 -0.71 18.45
CA ALA A 279 5.44 -2.02 18.22
C ALA A 279 6.49 -1.96 17.10
N ARG A 280 6.11 -1.34 15.98
CA ARG A 280 7.00 -1.14 14.82
C ARG A 280 8.19 -0.24 15.15
N LEU A 281 7.96 0.87 15.86
CA LEU A 281 9.01 1.77 16.32
C LEU A 281 10.03 1.02 17.18
N CYS A 282 9.56 0.31 18.22
CA CYS A 282 10.41 -0.45 19.13
C CYS A 282 11.16 -1.57 18.42
N ARG A 283 10.51 -2.33 17.53
CA ARG A 283 11.15 -3.44 16.80
C ARG A 283 12.27 -2.97 15.88
N ILE A 284 12.05 -1.84 15.19
CA ILE A 284 13.06 -1.29 14.29
C ILE A 284 14.20 -0.69 15.11
N MET A 285 13.89 0.07 16.15
CA MET A 285 14.87 0.62 17.06
C MET A 285 15.73 -0.47 17.69
N SER A 286 15.14 -1.56 18.21
CA SER A 286 15.89 -2.66 18.81
C SER A 286 16.86 -3.27 17.81
N SER A 287 16.38 -3.60 16.61
CA SER A 287 17.22 -4.21 15.57
C SER A 287 18.38 -3.31 15.12
N LEU A 288 18.21 -2.00 15.12
CA LEU A 288 19.27 -1.06 14.71
C LEU A 288 20.28 -0.83 15.84
N VAL A 289 19.79 -0.68 17.07
CA VAL A 289 20.64 -0.53 18.27
C VAL A 289 21.45 -1.82 18.51
N GLU A 290 20.87 -3.00 18.31
CA GLU A 290 21.59 -4.29 18.37
C GLU A 290 22.74 -4.37 17.36
N SER A 291 22.56 -3.74 16.20
CA SER A 291 23.56 -3.66 15.14
C SER A 291 24.53 -2.48 15.31
N GLY A 292 24.56 -1.84 16.49
CA GLY A 292 25.49 -0.76 16.77
C GLY A 292 25.20 0.55 16.02
N VAL A 293 24.04 0.69 15.39
CA VAL A 293 23.65 1.94 14.73
C VAL A 293 23.38 3.01 15.80
N ASP A 294 23.97 4.19 15.60
CA ASP A 294 23.77 5.36 16.46
C ASP A 294 22.28 5.59 16.81
N ILE A 295 22.00 5.98 18.05
CA ILE A 295 20.64 6.10 18.60
C ILE A 295 19.81 7.14 17.83
N VAL A 296 20.39 8.29 17.54
CA VAL A 296 19.71 9.36 16.79
C VAL A 296 19.39 8.85 15.39
N LYS A 297 20.35 8.18 14.76
CA LYS A 297 20.15 7.59 13.43
C LYS A 297 19.06 6.51 13.45
N SER A 298 19.06 5.67 14.47
CA SER A 298 18.05 4.63 14.68
C SER A 298 16.65 5.23 14.81
N LEU A 299 16.49 6.34 15.56
CA LEU A 299 15.21 7.06 15.69
C LEU A 299 14.75 7.64 14.35
N GLU A 300 15.65 8.25 13.57
CA GLU A 300 15.32 8.78 12.24
C GLU A 300 14.83 7.70 11.29
N ILE A 301 15.50 6.55 11.26
CA ILE A 301 15.13 5.42 10.42
C ILE A 301 13.79 4.86 10.86
N SER A 302 13.61 4.65 12.17
CA SER A 302 12.37 4.09 12.73
C SER A 302 11.17 5.00 12.47
N ARG A 303 11.33 6.32 12.62
CA ARG A 303 10.33 7.32 12.25
C ARG A 303 9.91 7.17 10.78
N ASP A 304 10.86 7.02 9.86
CA ASP A 304 10.59 6.99 8.42
C ASP A 304 9.66 5.82 8.02
N VAL A 305 9.68 4.71 8.78
CA VAL A 305 8.82 3.54 8.54
C VAL A 305 7.40 3.70 9.08
N ILE A 306 7.16 4.61 10.02
CA ILE A 306 5.81 4.87 10.54
C ILE A 306 4.93 5.50 9.44
N PRO A 307 3.77 4.93 9.08
CA PRO A 307 2.97 5.46 7.99
C PRO A 307 2.22 6.76 8.35
N ASN A 308 1.93 6.96 9.64
CA ASN A 308 1.13 8.07 10.14
C ASN A 308 1.95 9.36 10.26
N ARG A 309 1.55 10.42 9.55
CA ARG A 309 2.29 11.70 9.53
C ARG A 309 2.28 12.42 10.87
N PHE A 310 1.17 12.38 11.59
CA PHE A 310 1.05 13.02 12.90
C PHE A 310 2.04 12.42 13.91
N MET A 311 2.18 11.10 13.95
CA MET A 311 3.19 10.44 14.79
C MET A 311 4.63 10.74 14.33
N LYS A 312 4.86 10.85 13.01
CA LYS A 312 6.16 11.26 12.45
C LYS A 312 6.58 12.66 12.87
N GLU A 313 5.65 13.61 12.93
CA GLU A 313 5.91 14.98 13.40
C GLU A 313 6.37 14.97 14.87
N GLN A 314 5.67 14.22 15.73
CA GLN A 314 6.04 14.08 17.15
C GLN A 314 7.42 13.42 17.31
N LEU A 315 7.68 12.33 16.58
CA LEU A 315 9.00 11.69 16.56
C LEU A 315 10.10 12.63 16.03
N THR A 316 9.78 13.52 15.09
CA THR A 316 10.74 14.51 14.58
C THR A 316 11.13 15.52 15.65
N GLN A 317 10.18 15.94 16.49
CA GLN A 317 10.47 16.79 17.64
C GLN A 317 11.33 16.06 18.67
N ILE A 318 11.00 14.79 18.99
CA ILE A 318 11.82 13.95 19.88
C ILE A 318 13.24 13.81 19.36
N ILE A 319 13.42 13.47 18.08
CA ILE A 319 14.74 13.35 17.46
C ILE A 319 15.53 14.66 17.58
N SER A 320 14.87 15.80 17.38
CA SER A 320 15.51 17.10 17.52
C SER A 320 16.00 17.35 18.96
N GLU A 321 15.20 17.03 19.97
CA GLU A 321 15.58 17.19 21.38
C GLU A 321 16.73 16.26 21.79
N VAL A 322 16.69 15.00 21.33
CA VAL A 322 17.75 14.02 21.59
C VAL A 322 19.07 14.46 20.92
N LYS A 323 19.02 15.05 19.72
CA LYS A 323 20.21 15.65 19.07
C LYS A 323 20.85 16.77 19.89
N PHE A 324 20.07 17.49 20.69
CA PHE A 324 20.57 18.52 21.61
C PHE A 324 20.94 17.96 23.00
N GLY A 325 20.98 16.64 23.16
CA GLY A 325 21.42 15.97 24.40
C GLY A 325 20.32 15.69 25.42
N SER A 326 19.04 15.87 25.05
CA SER A 326 17.93 15.46 25.93
C SER A 326 17.79 13.93 25.96
N ALA A 327 17.49 13.36 27.13
CA ALA A 327 17.22 11.93 27.25
C ALA A 327 16.00 11.51 26.41
N ILE A 328 16.02 10.29 25.86
CA ILE A 328 14.95 9.80 24.97
C ILE A 328 13.64 9.73 25.74
N ASN A 329 13.68 9.17 26.94
CA ASN A 329 12.49 9.02 27.79
C ASN A 329 11.83 10.38 28.12
N ALA A 330 12.64 11.39 28.49
CA ALA A 330 12.15 12.72 28.84
C ALA A 330 11.51 13.43 27.63
N SER A 331 12.09 13.23 26.44
CA SER A 331 11.56 13.77 25.19
C SER A 331 10.25 13.09 24.79
N MET A 332 10.15 11.76 24.97
CA MET A 332 8.92 10.99 24.70
C MET A 332 7.78 11.31 25.67
N ALA A 333 8.09 11.57 26.95
CA ALA A 333 7.10 11.87 27.99
C ALA A 333 6.22 13.11 27.68
N LYS A 334 6.70 14.01 26.81
CA LYS A 334 5.97 15.21 26.38
C LYS A 334 4.77 14.89 25.48
N PHE A 335 4.70 13.69 24.91
CA PHE A 335 3.68 13.33 23.92
C PHE A 335 2.74 12.24 24.43
N PRO A 336 1.40 12.46 24.44
CA PRO A 336 0.42 11.51 24.97
C PRO A 336 0.23 10.25 24.11
N ILE A 337 0.95 10.14 23.00
CA ILE A 337 0.91 8.95 22.14
C ILE A 337 1.74 7.81 22.75
N PHE A 338 2.76 8.11 23.55
CA PHE A 338 3.57 7.13 24.25
C PHE A 338 2.98 6.93 25.64
N ASP A 339 2.74 5.67 26.02
CA ASP A 339 2.26 5.39 27.36
C ASP A 339 3.38 5.47 28.40
N ALA A 340 2.98 5.56 29.67
CA ALA A 340 3.91 5.70 30.79
C ALA A 340 4.82 4.47 30.94
N LEU A 341 4.36 3.28 30.55
CA LEU A 341 5.14 2.06 30.63
C LEU A 341 6.32 2.10 29.67
N LEU A 342 6.09 2.44 28.40
CA LEU A 342 7.15 2.59 27.40
C LEU A 342 8.18 3.63 27.81
N VAL A 343 7.72 4.81 28.25
CA VAL A 343 8.61 5.89 28.69
C VAL A 343 9.49 5.42 29.85
N SER A 344 8.91 4.73 30.83
CA SER A 344 9.64 4.22 32.00
C SER A 344 10.62 3.12 31.63
N MET A 345 10.24 2.20 30.73
CA MET A 345 11.11 1.13 30.27
C MET A 345 12.28 1.68 29.46
N ILE A 346 12.04 2.65 28.57
CA ILE A 346 13.14 3.34 27.86
C ILE A 346 14.09 4.02 28.84
N LYS A 347 13.57 4.68 29.89
CA LYS A 347 14.41 5.27 30.93
C LYS A 347 15.32 4.23 31.58
N VAL A 348 14.77 3.07 32.00
CA VAL A 348 15.55 1.99 32.60
C VAL A 348 16.59 1.45 31.63
N GLY A 349 16.22 1.23 30.36
CA GLY A 349 17.15 0.76 29.32
C GLY A 349 18.27 1.77 29.01
N GLU A 350 17.96 3.07 29.03
CA GLU A 350 18.91 4.17 28.80
C GLU A 350 19.89 4.31 29.98
N GLU A 351 19.41 4.24 31.23
CA GLU A 351 20.25 4.34 32.45
C GLU A 351 21.11 3.08 32.70
N SER A 352 20.61 1.90 32.34
CA SER A 352 21.31 0.62 32.50
C SER A 352 22.19 0.22 31.33
N GLY A 353 22.11 0.95 30.20
CA GLY A 353 22.78 0.59 28.94
C GLY A 353 22.14 -0.59 28.19
N MET A 354 21.04 -1.16 28.69
CA MET A 354 20.32 -2.31 28.13
C MET A 354 19.14 -1.88 27.24
N LEU A 355 19.37 -0.88 26.39
CA LEU A 355 18.32 -0.27 25.56
C LEU A 355 17.80 -1.25 24.49
N PHE A 356 18.68 -2.07 23.92
CA PHE A 356 18.32 -3.09 22.93
C PHE A 356 17.30 -4.07 23.50
N GLU A 357 17.61 -4.71 24.63
CA GLU A 357 16.80 -5.74 25.28
C GLU A 357 15.46 -5.15 25.70
N THR A 358 15.48 -3.93 26.22
CA THR A 358 14.27 -3.24 26.66
C THR A 358 13.36 -2.95 25.47
N LEU A 359 13.88 -2.39 24.38
CA LEU A 359 13.11 -2.14 23.16
C LEU A 359 12.59 -3.44 22.53
N ASP A 360 13.37 -4.51 22.54
CA ASP A 360 12.96 -5.80 21.98
C ASP A 360 11.82 -6.43 22.78
N LYS A 361 11.86 -6.30 24.11
CA LYS A 361 10.79 -6.76 24.99
C LYS A 361 9.52 -5.92 24.82
N MET A 362 9.65 -4.59 24.76
CA MET A 362 8.52 -3.70 24.50
C MET A 362 7.91 -3.97 23.11
N ALA A 363 8.74 -4.18 22.08
CA ALA A 363 8.27 -4.53 20.75
C ALA A 363 7.41 -5.80 20.77
N SER A 364 7.91 -6.85 21.44
CA SER A 364 7.20 -8.12 21.54
C SER A 364 5.88 -8.01 22.31
N MET A 365 5.86 -7.23 23.41
CA MET A 365 4.65 -6.95 24.17
C MET A 365 3.60 -6.22 23.33
N TYR A 366 3.96 -5.12 22.66
CA TYR A 366 3.00 -4.40 21.81
C TYR A 366 2.58 -5.18 20.57
N GLU A 367 3.43 -6.05 20.02
CA GLU A 367 3.06 -6.96 18.94
C GLU A 367 1.97 -7.94 19.40
N GLU A 368 2.10 -8.49 20.61
CA GLU A 368 1.11 -9.37 21.23
C GLU A 368 -0.21 -8.65 21.52
N GLU A 369 -0.15 -7.46 22.14
CA GLU A 369 -1.32 -6.62 22.36
C GLU A 369 -2.01 -6.24 21.05
N THR A 370 -1.24 -5.93 20.00
CA THR A 370 -1.78 -5.62 18.67
C THR A 370 -2.48 -6.84 18.07
N ASP A 371 -1.92 -8.05 18.21
CA ASP A 371 -2.54 -9.28 17.72
C ASP A 371 -3.84 -9.58 18.47
N GLU A 372 -3.85 -9.41 19.79
CA GLU A 372 -5.04 -9.60 20.61
C GLU A 372 -6.13 -8.57 20.30
N ALA A 373 -5.77 -7.28 20.20
CA ALA A 373 -6.68 -6.22 19.80
C ALA A 373 -7.26 -6.46 18.40
N THR A 374 -6.45 -6.96 17.46
CA THR A 374 -6.90 -7.33 16.11
C THR A 374 -7.92 -8.46 16.17
N LYS A 375 -7.69 -9.50 16.99
CA LYS A 375 -8.64 -10.60 17.20
C LYS A 375 -9.94 -10.08 17.79
N ARG A 376 -9.88 -9.30 18.88
CA ARG A 376 -11.06 -8.72 19.55
C ARG A 376 -11.88 -7.85 18.59
N LEU A 377 -11.23 -7.00 17.79
CA LEU A 377 -11.91 -6.20 16.77
C LEU A 377 -12.59 -7.08 15.72
N THR A 378 -11.89 -8.10 15.23
CA THR A 378 -12.42 -9.00 14.21
C THR A 378 -13.64 -9.77 14.75
N SER A 379 -13.58 -10.26 15.98
CA SER A 379 -14.71 -10.93 16.64
C SER A 379 -15.86 -9.97 16.93
N ALA A 380 -15.59 -8.72 17.29
CA ALA A 380 -16.63 -7.72 17.54
C ALA A 380 -17.35 -7.26 16.25
N LEU A 381 -16.70 -7.38 15.08
CA LEU A 381 -17.35 -7.09 13.80
C LEU A 381 -18.52 -8.03 13.52
N GLU A 382 -18.49 -9.29 13.96
CA GLU A 382 -19.56 -10.25 13.70
C GLU A 382 -20.89 -9.84 14.38
N PRO A 383 -20.96 -9.60 15.70
CA PRO A 383 -22.19 -9.10 16.33
C PRO A 383 -22.66 -7.75 15.76
N ALA A 384 -21.73 -6.84 15.47
CA ALA A 384 -22.06 -5.54 14.89
C ALA A 384 -22.72 -5.71 13.50
N MET A 385 -22.18 -6.60 12.65
CA MET A 385 -22.76 -6.92 11.35
C MET A 385 -24.13 -7.58 11.49
N THR A 386 -24.29 -8.52 12.43
CA THR A 386 -25.59 -9.15 12.69
C THR A 386 -26.65 -8.14 13.11
N ILE A 387 -26.32 -7.18 13.97
CA ILE A 387 -27.24 -6.09 14.35
C ILE A 387 -27.61 -5.24 13.14
N ILE A 388 -26.63 -4.83 12.33
CA ILE A 388 -26.87 -4.04 11.11
C ILE A 388 -27.81 -4.79 10.16
N ILE A 389 -27.56 -6.08 9.92
CA ILE A 389 -28.37 -6.92 9.04
C ILE A 389 -29.77 -7.11 9.63
N ALA A 390 -29.90 -7.35 10.94
CA ALA A 390 -31.18 -7.48 11.60
C ALA A 390 -32.02 -6.19 11.45
N VAL A 391 -31.41 -5.02 11.55
CA VAL A 391 -32.09 -3.74 11.29
C VAL A 391 -32.50 -3.61 9.82
N ILE A 392 -31.62 -3.95 8.88
CA ILE A 392 -31.92 -3.86 7.44
C ILE A 392 -33.04 -4.82 7.05
N VAL A 393 -32.89 -6.11 7.36
CA VAL A 393 -33.86 -7.16 7.05
C VAL A 393 -35.17 -6.93 7.82
N GLY A 394 -35.09 -6.55 9.09
CA GLY A 394 -36.26 -6.19 9.90
C GLY A 394 -37.05 -5.05 9.28
N THR A 395 -36.38 -4.00 8.79
CA THR A 395 -37.04 -2.89 8.08
C THR A 395 -37.74 -3.39 6.80
N VAL A 396 -37.12 -4.29 6.04
CA VAL A 396 -37.72 -4.89 4.83
C VAL A 396 -38.96 -5.71 5.20
N VAL A 397 -38.88 -6.57 6.22
CA VAL A 397 -40.01 -7.39 6.66
C VAL A 397 -41.17 -6.51 7.14
N ILE A 398 -40.89 -5.51 7.98
CA ILE A 398 -41.90 -4.55 8.45
C ILE A 398 -42.58 -3.83 7.29
N SER A 399 -41.80 -3.46 6.25
CA SER A 399 -42.34 -2.80 5.06
C SER A 399 -43.34 -3.64 4.26
N ILE A 400 -43.35 -4.98 4.46
CA ILE A 400 -44.29 -5.91 3.83
C ILE A 400 -45.47 -6.21 4.76
N VAL A 401 -45.18 -6.47 6.04
CA VAL A 401 -46.19 -6.88 7.03
C VAL A 401 -47.20 -5.77 7.30
N ILE A 402 -46.78 -4.50 7.36
CA ILE A 402 -47.70 -3.38 7.60
C ILE A 402 -48.76 -3.24 6.48
N PRO A 403 -48.39 -3.20 5.18
CA PRO A 403 -49.37 -3.24 4.09
C PRO A 403 -50.30 -4.45 4.19
N MET A 404 -49.77 -5.63 4.52
CA MET A 404 -50.56 -6.85 4.61
C MET A 404 -51.66 -6.76 5.69
N PHE A 405 -51.36 -6.20 6.87
CA PHE A 405 -52.37 -5.96 7.91
C PHE A 405 -53.36 -4.86 7.52
N SER A 406 -52.89 -3.81 6.85
CA SER A 406 -53.76 -2.72 6.37
C SER A 406 -54.77 -3.27 5.36
N MET A 407 -54.34 -4.17 4.47
CA MET A 407 -55.23 -4.87 3.54
C MET A 407 -56.28 -5.73 4.26
N TYR A 408 -55.90 -6.42 5.34
CA TYR A 408 -56.86 -7.18 6.16
C TYR A 408 -57.92 -6.26 6.82
N SER A 409 -57.54 -5.06 7.27
CA SER A 409 -58.51 -4.10 7.82
C SER A 409 -59.45 -3.51 6.77
N VAL A 410 -58.98 -3.32 5.53
CA VAL A 410 -59.82 -2.85 4.41
C VAL A 410 -60.81 -3.93 3.98
N ILE A 411 -60.42 -5.21 4.03
CA ILE A 411 -61.28 -6.34 3.65
C ILE A 411 -62.25 -6.72 4.78
N SER A 412 -61.88 -6.59 6.05
CA SER A 412 -62.72 -6.97 7.19
C SER A 412 -63.65 -5.85 7.71
N GLY A 413 -63.37 -4.59 7.35
CA GLY A 413 -64.20 -3.43 7.68
C GLY A 413 -65.16 -2.97 6.57
N GLY A 414 -65.23 -3.69 5.45
CA GLY A 414 -66.14 -3.46 4.32
C GLY A 414 -67.32 -4.42 4.30
#